data_AF-A0A6N7XUU2-F1
#
_entry.id   AF-A0A6N7XUU2-F1
#
_cell.length_a   1.000
_cell.length_b   1.000
_cell.length_c   1.000
_cell.angle_alpha   90.00
_cell.angle_beta   90.00
_cell.angle_gamma   90.00
#
_symmetry.space_group_name_H-M   'P 1'
#
loop_
_entity.id
_entity.type
_entity.pdbx_description
1 polymer ?
#
loop_
_entity_poly.entity_id
_entity_poly.type
_entity_poly.pdbx_seq_one_letter_code
_entity_poly.pdbx_strand_id
1 'polypeptide(L)'
;MQNNEKHSSINIHRKNIIENSGTGVYGNNILINNVTIIRDEDSDNKGIVIDDKEIDITKNEGYTYEEELYFEYNNREVFSFLDEVYHMVNNFVLDIKEYIENQSDEHG
;
A
#
# COMPACT_ATOMS: atom_id res chain seq x y z
N MET A 1 3.74 1.93 -34.92
CA MET A 1 4.28 1.52 -33.61
C MET A 1 3.66 2.40 -32.51
N GLN A 2 2.35 2.29 -32.28
CA GLN A 2 1.62 3.13 -31.30
C GLN A 2 0.84 2.32 -30.26
N ASN A 3 0.89 0.97 -30.33
CA ASN A 3 0.12 0.13 -29.41
C ASN A 3 0.90 -0.21 -28.14
N ASN A 4 2.23 -0.33 -28.19
CA ASN A 4 3.03 -0.73 -27.03
C ASN A 4 3.05 0.32 -25.90
N GLU A 5 2.95 1.62 -26.21
CA GLU A 5 2.90 2.69 -25.20
C GLU A 5 1.56 2.78 -24.45
N LYS A 6 0.46 2.25 -25.02
CA LYS A 6 -0.83 2.18 -24.29
C LYS A 6 -0.88 1.01 -23.31
N HIS A 7 -0.09 -0.03 -23.54
CA HIS A 7 -0.07 -1.23 -22.71
C HIS A 7 0.97 -1.17 -21.57
N SER A 8 1.93 -0.25 -21.62
CA SER A 8 2.95 -0.11 -20.57
C SER A 8 2.38 0.38 -19.21
N SER A 9 1.17 0.94 -19.21
CA SER A 9 0.47 1.41 -18.01
C SER A 9 -0.67 0.48 -17.56
N ILE A 10 -0.79 -0.70 -18.18
CA ILE A 10 -1.85 -1.67 -17.83
C ILE A 10 -1.45 -2.56 -16.66
N ASN A 11 -0.16 -2.85 -16.49
CA ASN A 11 0.36 -3.61 -15.35
C ASN A 11 1.53 -2.82 -14.75
N ILE A 12 1.30 -2.15 -13.62
CA ILE A 12 2.35 -1.42 -12.91
C ILE A 12 2.59 -2.15 -11.60
N HIS A 13 3.86 -2.44 -11.31
CA HIS A 13 4.27 -2.87 -9.98
C HIS A 13 4.77 -1.64 -9.26
N ARG A 14 4.17 -1.31 -8.11
CA ARG A 14 4.67 -0.27 -7.21
C ARG A 14 5.25 -0.93 -5.99
N LYS A 15 6.35 -0.37 -5.49
CA LYS A 15 6.96 -0.83 -4.25
C LYS A 15 7.05 0.35 -3.31
N ASN A 16 6.33 0.27 -2.20
CA ASN A 16 6.51 1.21 -1.11
C ASN A 16 7.61 0.69 -0.19
N ILE A 17 8.55 1.56 0.14
CA ILE A 17 9.58 1.35 1.14
C ILE A 17 9.11 2.04 2.41
N ILE A 18 9.04 1.26 3.49
CA ILE A 18 8.71 1.75 4.83
C ILE A 18 9.97 1.59 5.68
N GLU A 19 10.52 2.71 6.11
CA GLU A 19 11.67 2.76 7.00
C GLU A 19 11.24 3.33 8.33
N ASN A 20 11.45 2.59 9.41
CA ASN A 20 11.24 3.09 10.76
C ASN A 20 12.59 3.36 11.39
N SER A 21 12.67 4.42 12.17
CA SER A 21 13.82 4.77 12.97
C SER A 21 13.37 5.02 14.39
N GLY A 22 14.06 4.44 15.38
CA GLY A 22 13.96 4.88 16.77
C GLY A 22 14.63 6.23 16.95
N THR A 23 15.60 6.32 17.86
CA THR A 23 16.24 7.60 18.20
C THR A 23 17.57 7.80 17.46
N GLY A 24 17.76 9.00 16.89
CA GLY A 24 19.01 9.45 16.28
C GLY A 24 19.29 10.93 16.56
N VAL A 25 20.57 11.29 16.75
CA VAL A 25 21.01 12.67 16.95
C VAL A 25 21.90 13.09 15.80
N TYR A 26 21.55 14.20 15.16
CA TYR A 26 22.24 14.74 13.99
C TYR A 26 22.87 16.09 14.31
N GLY A 27 23.49 16.71 13.30
CA GLY A 27 24.14 18.02 13.43
C GLY A 27 23.25 19.05 14.14
N ASN A 28 23.89 19.98 14.85
CA ASN A 28 23.22 21.01 15.66
C ASN A 28 22.29 20.47 16.77
N ASN A 29 22.57 19.25 17.28
CA ASN A 29 21.76 18.58 18.30
C ASN A 29 20.30 18.34 17.90
N ILE A 30 20.05 18.15 16.60
CA ILE A 30 18.71 17.82 16.12
C ILE A 30 18.42 16.35 16.46
N LEU A 31 17.39 16.16 17.28
CA LEU A 31 16.89 14.85 17.67
C LEU A 31 15.77 14.41 16.74
N ILE A 32 15.93 13.23 16.16
CA ILE A 32 14.86 12.51 15.48
C ILE A 32 14.51 11.31 16.33
N ASN A 33 13.22 11.13 16.61
CA ASN A 33 12.76 10.06 17.46
C ASN A 33 11.49 9.44 16.93
N ASN A 34 11.49 8.12 16.75
CA ASN A 34 10.34 7.32 16.33
C ASN A 34 9.70 7.87 15.05
N VAL A 35 10.51 7.96 13.99
CA VAL A 35 10.06 8.43 12.69
C VAL A 35 9.86 7.27 11.74
N THR A 36 8.73 7.30 11.04
CA THR A 36 8.42 6.41 9.92
C THR A 36 8.50 7.21 8.63
N ILE A 37 9.30 6.75 7.70
CA ILE A 37 9.40 7.28 6.33
C ILE A 37 8.72 6.27 5.40
N ILE A 38 7.74 6.74 4.64
CA ILE A 38 7.07 5.95 3.61
C ILE A 38 7.35 6.63 2.28
N ARG A 39 7.97 5.90 1.34
CA ARG A 39 8.26 6.41 -0.01
C ARG A 39 8.04 5.34 -1.07
N ASP A 40 7.72 5.79 -2.28
CA ASP A 40 7.75 4.92 -3.46
C ASP A 40 9.21 4.60 -3.82
N GLU A 41 9.50 3.42 -4.37
CA GLU A 41 10.83 3.02 -4.82
C GLU A 41 11.40 3.97 -5.88
N ASP A 42 10.52 4.53 -6.72
CA ASP A 42 10.88 5.50 -7.76
C ASP A 42 11.10 6.92 -7.22
N SER A 43 10.98 7.15 -5.90
CA SER A 43 11.22 8.45 -5.27
C SER A 43 12.73 8.71 -5.10
N ASP A 44 13.22 9.77 -5.74
CA ASP A 44 14.62 10.24 -5.61
C ASP A 44 14.98 10.74 -4.19
N ASN A 45 14.00 10.96 -3.31
CA ASN A 45 14.21 11.53 -1.98
C ASN A 45 13.99 10.46 -0.88
N LYS A 46 14.98 10.25 -0.01
CA LYS A 46 14.90 9.31 1.12
C LYS A 46 14.22 9.89 2.35
N GLY A 47 13.77 11.15 2.30
CA GLY A 47 12.70 11.66 3.15
C GLY A 47 13.10 12.81 4.07
N ILE A 48 14.29 12.79 4.68
CA ILE A 48 14.69 13.81 5.66
C ILE A 48 16.01 14.48 5.25
N VAL A 49 15.99 15.81 5.18
CA VAL A 49 17.14 16.66 4.87
C VAL A 49 17.35 17.64 6.01
N ILE A 50 18.58 17.71 6.52
CA ILE A 50 19.01 18.65 7.57
C ILE A 50 20.26 19.38 7.05
N ASP A 51 20.27 20.71 7.10
CA ASP A 51 21.38 21.55 6.62
C ASP A 51 21.82 21.20 5.18
N ASP A 52 20.84 21.07 4.27
CA ASP A 52 21.02 20.67 2.86
C ASP A 52 21.70 19.30 2.67
N LYS A 53 21.73 18.47 3.71
CA LYS A 53 22.25 17.10 3.66
C LYS A 53 21.17 16.10 4.01
N GLU A 54 21.00 15.13 3.13
CA GLU A 54 20.17 13.97 3.41
C GLU A 54 20.80 13.18 4.57
N ILE A 55 19.98 12.89 5.57
CA ILE A 55 20.44 12.15 6.74
C ILE A 55 20.28 10.64 6.52
N ASP A 56 21.27 9.91 7.01
CA ASP A 56 21.25 8.46 7.00
C ASP A 56 20.60 7.95 8.30
N ILE A 57 19.34 7.50 8.20
CA ILE A 57 18.59 6.94 9.34
C ILE A 57 18.85 5.46 9.58
N THR A 58 19.57 4.78 8.67
CA THR A 58 19.85 3.33 8.78
C THR A 58 20.72 2.97 9.98
N LYS A 59 21.36 3.97 10.57
CA LYS A 59 22.24 3.85 11.74
C LYS A 59 21.54 4.13 13.06
N ASN A 60 20.28 4.56 13.03
CA ASN A 60 19.53 4.85 14.24
C ASN A 60 19.19 3.55 14.97
N GLU A 61 19.11 3.64 16.29
CA GLU A 61 18.69 2.49 17.11
C GLU A 61 17.24 2.13 16.77
N GLY A 62 16.94 0.84 16.66
CA GLY A 62 15.60 0.36 16.32
C GLY A 62 15.21 0.59 14.86
N TYR A 63 16.18 0.79 13.96
CA TYR A 63 15.90 0.89 12.53
C TYR A 63 15.25 -0.41 12.00
N THR A 64 14.14 -0.27 11.27
CA THR A 64 13.54 -1.36 10.50
C THR A 64 13.27 -0.93 9.07
N TYR A 65 13.26 -1.92 8.16
CA TYR A 65 13.01 -1.75 6.74
C TYR A 65 12.00 -2.80 6.30
N GLU A 66 10.92 -2.33 5.69
CA GLU A 66 9.84 -3.15 5.15
C GLU A 66 9.53 -2.71 3.73
N GLU A 67 9.22 -3.70 2.87
CA GLU A 67 8.79 -3.46 1.49
C GLU A 67 7.36 -3.95 1.33
N GLU A 68 6.52 -3.11 0.78
CA GLU A 68 5.16 -3.46 0.40
C GLU A 68 5.02 -3.37 -1.12
N LEU A 69 4.61 -4.48 -1.74
CA LEU A 69 4.43 -4.60 -3.18
C LEU A 69 2.95 -4.47 -3.52
N TYR A 70 2.66 -3.58 -4.46
CA TYR A 70 1.33 -3.32 -4.98
C TYR A 70 1.29 -3.63 -6.47
N PHE A 71 0.26 -4.37 -6.88
CA PHE A 71 0.00 -4.67 -8.29
C PHE A 71 -1.17 -3.80 -8.74
N GLU A 72 -0.93 -2.92 -9.69
CA GLU A 72 -1.98 -2.08 -10.27
C GLU A 72 -2.34 -2.57 -11.68
N TYR A 73 -3.63 -2.80 -11.88
CA TYR A 73 -4.23 -3.06 -13.19
C TYR A 73 -5.26 -1.98 -13.51
N ASN A 74 -5.07 -1.25 -14.62
CA ASN A 74 -5.95 -0.15 -15.03
C ASN A 74 -6.22 0.89 -13.91
N ASN A 75 -5.16 1.41 -13.28
CA ASN A 75 -5.23 2.38 -12.18
C ASN A 75 -5.98 1.87 -10.92
N ARG A 76 -6.02 0.56 -10.72
CA ARG A 76 -6.67 -0.06 -9.57
C ARG A 76 -5.80 -1.17 -9.00
N GLU A 77 -5.63 -1.17 -7.69
CA GLU A 77 -4.88 -2.21 -6.97
C GLU A 77 -5.63 -3.56 -7.07
N VAL A 78 -4.90 -4.60 -7.47
CA VAL A 78 -5.46 -5.91 -7.86
C VAL A 78 -6.08 -6.62 -6.67
N PHE A 79 -5.45 -6.61 -5.49
CA PHE A 79 -5.98 -7.31 -4.31
C PHE A 79 -7.24 -6.63 -3.78
N SER A 80 -7.30 -5.31 -3.80
CA SER A 80 -8.49 -4.51 -3.47
C SER A 80 -9.62 -4.81 -4.44
N PHE A 81 -9.33 -4.96 -5.73
CA PHE A 81 -10.32 -5.40 -6.71
C PHE A 81 -10.84 -6.81 -6.41
N LEU A 82 -9.95 -7.76 -6.09
CA LEU A 82 -10.36 -9.14 -5.74
C LEU A 82 -11.20 -9.18 -4.47
N ASP A 83 -10.86 -8.39 -3.46
CA ASP A 83 -11.61 -8.28 -2.21
C ASP A 83 -13.02 -7.71 -2.43
N GLU A 84 -13.15 -6.67 -3.25
CA GLU A 84 -14.46 -6.14 -3.62
C GLU A 84 -15.31 -7.15 -4.38
N VAL A 85 -14.72 -7.91 -5.32
CA VAL A 85 -15.44 -8.98 -6.04
C VAL A 85 -15.88 -10.07 -5.07
N TYR A 86 -15.02 -10.47 -4.14
CA TYR A 86 -15.35 -11.45 -3.11
C TYR A 86 -16.56 -10.99 -2.27
N HIS A 87 -16.52 -9.75 -1.76
CA HIS A 87 -17.61 -9.20 -0.96
C HIS A 87 -18.92 -9.09 -1.76
N MET A 88 -18.85 -8.67 -3.03
CA MET A 88 -20.00 -8.58 -3.91
C MET A 88 -20.66 -9.96 -4.12
N VAL A 89 -19.87 -10.99 -4.42
CA VAL A 89 -20.38 -12.36 -4.62
C VAL A 89 -20.95 -12.92 -3.32
N ASN A 90 -20.27 -12.71 -2.19
CA ASN A 90 -20.74 -13.18 -0.89
C ASN A 90 -22.10 -12.56 -0.53
N ASN A 91 -22.27 -11.25 -0.70
CA ASN A 91 -23.54 -10.58 -0.44
C ASN A 91 -24.65 -11.11 -1.36
N PHE A 92 -24.36 -11.30 -2.65
CA PHE A 92 -25.34 -11.87 -3.59
C PHE A 92 -25.80 -13.27 -3.18
N VAL A 93 -24.88 -14.13 -2.70
CA VAL A 93 -25.23 -15.47 -2.20
C VAL A 93 -26.11 -15.39 -0.95
N LEU A 94 -25.82 -14.46 -0.03
CA LEU A 94 -26.64 -14.23 1.15
C LEU A 94 -28.05 -13.76 0.78
N ASP A 95 -28.17 -12.82 -0.15
CA ASP A 95 -29.46 -12.30 -0.63
C ASP A 95 -30.32 -13.41 -1.26
N ILE A 96 -29.71 -14.29 -2.07
CA ILE A 96 -30.42 -15.46 -2.65
C ILE A 96 -30.88 -16.41 -1.54
N LYS A 97 -30.01 -16.68 -0.57
CA LYS A 97 -30.33 -17.59 0.53
C LYS A 97 -31.53 -17.06 1.33
N GLU A 98 -31.50 -15.78 1.70
CA GLU A 98 -32.60 -15.12 2.39
C GLU A 98 -33.89 -15.16 1.57
N TYR A 99 -33.83 -14.90 0.27
CA TYR A 99 -34.99 -15.00 -0.61
C TYR A 99 -35.62 -16.41 -0.62
N ILE A 100 -34.79 -17.45 -0.72
CA ILE A 100 -35.27 -18.85 -0.72
C ILE A 100 -35.87 -19.21 0.65
N GLU A 101 -35.22 -18.83 1.75
CA GLU A 101 -35.71 -19.10 3.11
C GLU A 101 -37.07 -18.43 3.36
N ASN A 102 -37.21 -17.14 2.99
CA ASN A 102 -38.47 -16.42 3.13
C ASN A 102 -39.62 -17.01 2.27
N GLN A 103 -39.32 -17.53 1.07
CA GLN A 103 -40.31 -18.24 0.24
C GLN A 103 -40.72 -19.60 0.80
N SER A 104 -39.85 -20.23 1.60
CA SER A 104 -40.11 -21.53 2.23
C SER A 104 -41.11 -21.40 3.38
N ASP A 105 -41.06 -20.27 4.09
CA ASP A 105 -41.93 -19.98 5.23
C ASP A 105 -43.35 -19.52 4.82
N GLU A 106 -43.54 -18.97 3.61
CA GLU A 106 -44.86 -18.57 3.08
C GLU A 106 -45.71 -19.76 2.56
N HIS A 107 -45.15 -20.97 2.52
CA HIS A 107 -45.83 -22.18 2.06
C HIS A 107 -45.96 -23.28 3.14
N GLY A 108 -45.70 -22.92 4.42
CA GLY A 108 -45.92 -23.76 5.61
C GLY A 108 -47.27 -23.53 6.29
#